data_AF-A0AA42T053-F1
#
_entry.id   AF-A0AA42T053-F1
#
_cell.length_a   1.000
_cell.length_b   1.000
_cell.length_c   1.000
_cell.angle_alpha   90.00
_cell.angle_beta   90.00
_cell.angle_gamma   90.00
#
_symmetry.space_group_name_H-M   'P 1'
#
loop_
_entity.id
_entity.type
_entity.pdbx_description
1 polymer ?
#
loop_
_entity_poly.entity_id
_entity_poly.type
_entity_poly.pdbx_seq_one_letter_code
_entity_poly.pdbx_strand_id
1 'polypeptide(L)'
;MEATKGNTIVGSNVLDSEIGVLDIAADGSLRTDKDKQFISVYTDSSKVSDALELRSLSSPGLLDIVFESGVATAHAITDSETEESFILGMPATDATFEFLLDLALRQTGDALNDPDNEWAAIFRSLCLSFQSVSRTRISGDTNGMRLAAHQLKVTASMVAEPLRGEPLKPGSPFARFLAKCESDLAPNDPSMAEKIALIRAQLSGNASELQTAMRRYGLIHDEADAMLITPFEGSP
;
A
#
# COMPACT_ATOMS: atom_id res chain seq x y z
N MET A 1 1.20 -0.19 -5.41
CA MET A 1 2.07 -0.86 -6.39
C MET A 1 1.89 -0.36 -7.80
N GLU A 2 0.67 -0.37 -8.36
CA GLU A 2 0.48 -0.09 -9.80
C GLU A 2 1.05 1.26 -10.26
N ALA A 3 0.98 2.29 -9.41
CA ALA A 3 1.61 3.58 -9.69
C ALA A 3 3.14 3.48 -9.93
N THR A 4 3.84 2.56 -9.27
CA THR A 4 5.31 2.43 -9.34
C THR A 4 5.79 1.43 -10.38
N LYS A 5 4.93 0.50 -10.84
CA LYS A 5 5.27 -0.49 -11.86
C LYS A 5 5.61 0.20 -13.17
N GLY A 6 6.80 -0.08 -13.71
CA GLY A 6 7.30 0.51 -14.95
C GLY A 6 7.77 1.98 -14.83
N ASN A 7 7.58 2.61 -13.67
CA ASN A 7 7.90 4.03 -13.43
C ASN A 7 9.13 4.22 -12.53
N THR A 8 9.87 3.13 -12.27
CA THR A 8 11.11 3.14 -11.49
C THR A 8 12.15 2.26 -12.17
N ILE A 9 13.40 2.34 -11.71
CA ILE A 9 14.54 1.58 -12.24
C ILE A 9 14.36 0.06 -12.11
N VAL A 10 13.51 -0.41 -11.19
CA VAL A 10 13.19 -1.84 -11.05
C VAL A 10 12.17 -2.33 -12.09
N GLY A 11 11.66 -1.44 -12.95
CA GLY A 11 10.70 -1.76 -13.99
C GLY A 11 9.42 -2.36 -13.41
N SER A 12 9.01 -3.52 -13.90
CA SER A 12 7.81 -4.23 -13.41
C SER A 12 8.05 -5.08 -12.16
N ASN A 13 9.28 -5.13 -11.63
CA ASN A 13 9.63 -5.97 -10.47
C ASN A 13 9.19 -5.31 -9.15
N VAL A 14 7.89 -5.08 -9.03
CA VAL A 14 7.23 -4.51 -7.86
C VAL A 14 6.34 -5.59 -7.25
N LEU A 15 6.59 -5.91 -5.98
CA LEU A 15 5.98 -7.04 -5.27
C LEU A 15 4.81 -6.58 -4.39
N ASP A 16 3.79 -7.45 -4.26
CA ASP A 16 2.58 -7.20 -3.47
C ASP A 16 2.63 -7.90 -2.12
N SER A 17 2.59 -7.14 -1.03
CA SER A 17 2.40 -7.67 0.32
C SER A 17 3.38 -8.77 0.75
N GLU A 18 4.54 -8.85 0.10
CA GLU A 18 5.63 -9.68 0.58
C GLU A 18 6.33 -8.91 1.72
N ILE A 19 5.81 -9.10 2.93
CA ILE A 19 6.42 -8.63 4.16
C ILE A 19 7.59 -9.56 4.46
N GLY A 20 8.79 -9.02 4.66
CA GLY A 20 9.97 -9.83 4.92
C GLY A 20 10.51 -10.55 3.67
N VAL A 21 10.37 -9.97 2.46
CA VAL A 21 11.18 -10.38 1.28
C VAL A 21 12.67 -10.39 1.63
N LEU A 22 13.03 -9.52 2.56
CA LEU A 22 14.27 -9.51 3.30
C LEU A 22 14.04 -10.29 4.60
N ASP A 23 14.14 -11.61 4.54
CA ASP A 23 13.97 -12.44 5.73
C ASP A 23 15.23 -12.33 6.58
N ILE A 24 15.07 -11.99 7.86
CA ILE A 24 16.17 -12.02 8.84
C ILE A 24 16.15 -13.42 9.42
N ALA A 25 17.01 -14.30 8.90
CA ALA A 25 17.15 -15.64 9.43
C ALA A 25 17.54 -15.61 10.91
N ALA A 26 17.33 -16.72 11.63
CA ALA A 26 17.62 -16.82 13.07
C ALA A 26 19.10 -16.53 13.44
N ASP A 27 20.00 -16.53 12.44
CA ASP A 27 21.40 -16.15 12.54
C ASP A 27 21.66 -14.64 12.31
N GLY A 28 20.61 -13.84 12.13
CA GLY A 28 20.69 -12.40 11.85
C GLY A 28 20.99 -12.06 10.39
N SER A 29 21.05 -13.06 9.50
CA SER A 29 21.43 -12.88 8.11
C SER A 29 20.22 -12.52 7.22
N LEU A 30 20.41 -11.58 6.29
CA LEU A 30 19.35 -11.08 5.41
C LEU A 30 19.32 -11.92 4.12
N ARG A 31 18.16 -12.46 3.72
CA ARG A 31 18.01 -13.26 2.49
C ARG A 31 16.90 -12.73 1.60
N THR A 32 17.07 -12.91 0.29
CA THR A 32 16.02 -12.70 -0.71
C THR A 32 16.13 -13.79 -1.78
N ASP A 33 14.99 -14.30 -2.24
CA ASP A 33 14.87 -15.27 -3.34
C ASP A 33 14.69 -14.60 -4.71
N LYS A 34 14.74 -13.26 -4.77
CA LYS A 34 14.49 -12.51 -5.99
C LYS A 34 15.73 -12.46 -6.87
N ASP A 35 15.55 -12.77 -8.14
CA ASP A 35 16.63 -12.79 -9.15
C ASP A 35 17.03 -11.40 -9.68
N LYS A 36 16.25 -10.36 -9.35
CA LYS A 36 16.46 -8.98 -9.81
C LYS A 36 16.19 -7.98 -8.70
N GLN A 37 16.74 -6.77 -8.84
CA GLN A 37 16.41 -5.63 -8.00
C GLN A 37 14.89 -5.41 -7.99
N PHE A 38 14.30 -5.17 -6.82
CA PHE A 38 12.85 -5.10 -6.63
C PHE A 38 12.42 -3.96 -5.72
N ILE A 39 11.13 -3.64 -5.75
CA ILE A 39 10.46 -2.85 -4.71
C ILE A 39 9.29 -3.68 -4.16
N SER A 40 9.31 -4.02 -2.87
CA SER A 40 8.13 -4.57 -2.17
C SER A 40 7.27 -3.43 -1.66
N VAL A 41 5.95 -3.55 -1.82
CA VAL A 41 4.98 -2.58 -1.30
C VAL A 41 3.99 -3.29 -0.39
N TYR A 42 3.85 -2.79 0.83
CA TYR A 42 2.91 -3.35 1.79
C TYR A 42 2.41 -2.28 2.76
N THR A 43 1.30 -2.57 3.43
CA THR A 43 0.85 -1.83 4.60
C THR A 43 1.36 -2.52 5.85
N ASP A 44 1.87 -1.76 6.81
CA ASP A 44 2.41 -2.29 8.07
C ASP A 44 1.40 -2.13 9.21
N SER A 45 1.40 -0.97 9.87
CA SER A 45 0.48 -0.67 10.95
C SER A 45 -0.65 0.27 10.51
N SER A 46 -1.83 0.08 11.08
CA SER A 46 -2.94 1.04 11.02
C SER A 46 -3.38 1.37 12.43
N LYS A 47 -3.54 2.66 12.73
CA LYS A 47 -3.95 3.11 14.07
C LYS A 47 -4.86 4.33 14.01
N VAL A 48 -5.79 4.38 14.95
CA VAL A 48 -6.55 5.58 15.30
C VAL A 48 -6.24 5.87 16.77
N SER A 49 -5.38 6.84 17.06
CA SER A 49 -4.95 7.12 18.44
C SER A 49 -5.79 8.21 19.13
N ASP A 50 -6.24 9.22 18.40
CA ASP A 50 -6.77 10.46 19.00
C ASP A 50 -8.09 10.97 18.39
N ALA A 51 -8.70 10.21 17.48
CA ALA A 51 -9.83 10.66 16.65
C ALA A 51 -11.02 9.67 16.58
N LEU A 52 -11.15 8.78 17.57
CA LEU A 52 -12.33 7.91 17.64
C LEU A 52 -13.52 8.72 18.14
N GLU A 53 -14.41 9.09 17.22
CA GLU A 53 -15.73 9.59 17.57
C GLU A 53 -16.55 8.43 18.16
N LEU A 54 -16.91 8.55 19.44
CA LEU A 54 -17.69 7.57 20.19
C LEU A 54 -17.05 6.16 20.14
N ARG A 55 -17.71 5.21 19.50
CA ARG A 55 -17.27 3.81 19.35
C ARG A 55 -17.16 3.42 17.87
N SER A 56 -16.87 4.39 17.01
CA SER A 56 -16.64 4.16 15.58
C SER A 56 -15.46 3.21 15.37
N LEU A 57 -15.68 2.09 14.66
CA LEU A 57 -14.60 1.20 14.21
C LEU A 57 -14.23 1.44 12.74
N SER A 58 -14.98 2.29 12.04
CA SER A 58 -14.80 2.66 10.64
C SER A 58 -14.18 4.04 10.45
N SER A 59 -13.64 4.62 11.52
CA SER A 59 -13.03 5.95 11.46
C SER A 59 -11.76 5.95 10.62
N PRO A 60 -11.51 7.01 9.82
CA PRO A 60 -10.27 7.13 9.08
C PRO A 60 -9.08 7.16 10.05
N GLY A 61 -8.14 6.24 9.83
CA GLY A 61 -6.92 6.13 10.63
C GLY A 61 -5.67 6.63 9.93
N LEU A 62 -4.57 6.54 10.68
CA LEU A 62 -3.22 6.62 10.14
C LEU A 62 -2.82 5.24 9.64
N LEU A 63 -2.41 5.16 8.38
CA LEU A 63 -1.91 3.95 7.75
C LEU A 63 -0.43 4.13 7.42
N ASP A 64 0.39 3.18 7.84
CA ASP A 64 1.78 3.07 7.40
C ASP A 64 1.85 2.28 6.09
N ILE A 65 2.30 2.96 5.04
CA ILE A 65 2.56 2.38 3.73
C ILE A 65 4.07 2.30 3.57
N VAL A 66 4.56 1.10 3.30
CA VAL A 66 5.99 0.81 3.25
C VAL A 66 6.38 0.41 1.83
N PHE A 67 7.48 0.99 1.37
CA PHE A 67 8.16 0.65 0.14
C PHE A 67 9.57 0.20 0.50
N GLU A 68 9.90 -1.04 0.19
CA GLU A 68 11.20 -1.62 0.49
C GLU A 68 11.91 -1.96 -0.81
N SER A 69 13.03 -1.28 -1.07
CA SER A 69 13.88 -1.55 -2.23
C SER A 69 14.97 -2.52 -1.81
N GLY A 70 15.18 -3.57 -2.60
CA GLY A 70 16.22 -4.58 -2.33
C GLY A 70 17.12 -4.79 -3.55
N VAL A 71 18.42 -4.90 -3.29
CA VAL A 71 19.44 -5.26 -4.29
C VAL A 71 20.47 -6.22 -3.67
N ALA A 72 20.86 -7.24 -4.42
CA ALA A 72 21.80 -8.26 -3.98
C ALA A 72 22.93 -8.46 -4.98
N THR A 73 24.05 -9.02 -4.52
CA THR A 73 25.16 -9.42 -5.42
C THR A 73 24.72 -10.39 -6.51
N ALA A 74 23.74 -11.27 -6.24
CA ALA A 74 23.16 -12.17 -7.23
C ALA A 74 22.44 -11.46 -8.38
N HIS A 75 22.13 -10.17 -8.26
CA HIS A 75 21.53 -9.37 -9.33
C HIS A 75 22.56 -8.84 -10.33
N ALA A 76 23.86 -8.94 -10.01
CA ALA A 76 24.92 -8.55 -10.91
C ALA A 76 25.17 -9.62 -11.98
N ILE A 77 25.52 -9.17 -13.17
CA ILE A 77 25.95 -10.00 -14.29
C ILE A 77 27.48 -9.99 -14.30
N THR A 78 28.09 -11.16 -14.21
CA THR A 78 29.55 -11.31 -14.32
C THR A 78 29.93 -11.49 -15.79
N ASP A 79 30.86 -10.66 -16.25
CA ASP A 79 31.49 -10.78 -17.57
C ASP A 79 32.43 -12.01 -17.57
N SER A 80 32.24 -12.90 -18.54
CA SER A 80 33.01 -14.15 -18.64
C SER A 80 34.46 -13.96 -19.09
N GLU A 81 34.80 -12.83 -19.71
CA GLU A 81 36.16 -12.53 -20.19
C GLU A 81 36.97 -11.73 -19.17
N THR A 82 36.34 -10.79 -18.45
CA THR A 82 37.05 -9.92 -17.49
C THR A 82 36.87 -10.32 -16.02
N GLU A 83 35.95 -11.24 -15.72
CA GLU A 83 35.49 -11.59 -14.37
C GLU A 83 34.90 -10.41 -13.57
N GLU A 84 34.69 -9.25 -14.22
CA GLU A 84 34.08 -8.09 -13.59
C GLU A 84 32.56 -8.26 -13.51
N SER A 85 31.99 -7.88 -12.37
CA SER A 85 30.54 -7.96 -12.15
C SER A 85 29.90 -6.58 -12.33
N PHE A 86 28.80 -6.53 -13.08
CA PHE A 86 28.07 -5.31 -13.40
C PHE A 86 26.60 -5.41 -13.04
N ILE A 87 26.02 -4.29 -12.62
CA ILE A 87 24.59 -4.14 -12.43
C ILE A 87 24.13 -2.90 -13.18
N LEU A 88 23.18 -3.06 -14.11
CA LEU A 88 22.68 -1.98 -14.97
C LEU A 88 23.80 -1.18 -15.67
N GLY A 89 24.86 -1.88 -16.10
CA GLY A 89 26.02 -1.28 -16.78
C GLY A 89 27.01 -0.54 -15.88
N MET A 90 26.85 -0.62 -14.55
CA MET A 90 27.77 -0.05 -13.57
C MET A 90 28.50 -1.17 -12.82
N PRO A 91 29.75 -0.96 -12.37
CA PRO A 91 30.45 -1.94 -11.52
C PRO A 91 29.61 -2.31 -10.30
N ALA A 92 29.48 -3.60 -9.99
CA ALA A 92 28.71 -4.13 -8.86
C ALA A 92 29.47 -3.93 -7.54
N THR A 93 29.49 -2.68 -7.07
CA THR A 93 30.12 -2.25 -5.82
C THR A 93 29.06 -1.89 -4.78
N ASP A 94 29.44 -1.86 -3.50
CA ASP A 94 28.55 -1.42 -2.42
C ASP A 94 28.02 0.00 -2.66
N ALA A 95 28.85 0.90 -3.21
CA ALA A 95 28.44 2.25 -3.55
C ALA A 95 27.38 2.29 -4.66
N THR A 96 27.51 1.41 -5.67
CA THR A 96 26.51 1.26 -6.73
C THR A 96 25.20 0.70 -6.18
N PHE A 97 25.25 -0.29 -5.29
CA PHE A 97 24.04 -0.84 -4.66
C PHE A 97 23.30 0.20 -3.83
N GLU A 98 23.99 0.94 -2.96
CA GLU A 98 23.40 2.03 -2.19
C GLU A 98 22.77 3.10 -3.09
N PHE A 99 23.46 3.48 -4.17
CA PHE A 99 22.94 4.43 -5.16
C PHE A 99 21.66 3.92 -5.81
N LEU A 100 21.62 2.65 -6.24
CA LEU A 100 20.45 2.05 -6.89
C LEU A 100 19.26 1.96 -5.94
N LEU A 101 19.49 1.68 -4.66
CA LEU A 101 18.45 1.66 -3.63
C LEU A 101 17.85 3.04 -3.41
N ASP A 102 18.70 4.06 -3.23
CA ASP A 102 18.25 5.45 -3.04
C ASP A 102 17.52 5.99 -4.27
N LEU A 103 18.03 5.67 -5.47
CA LEU A 103 17.42 6.05 -6.74
C LEU A 103 16.02 5.43 -6.90
N ALA A 104 15.89 4.12 -6.65
CA ALA A 104 14.61 3.43 -6.72
C ALA A 104 13.58 4.07 -5.79
N LEU A 105 13.93 4.34 -4.53
CA LEU A 105 13.01 4.99 -3.57
C LEU A 105 12.75 6.47 -3.88
N ARG A 106 13.68 7.18 -4.51
CA ARG A 106 13.44 8.54 -5.01
C ARG A 106 12.42 8.52 -6.14
N GLN A 107 12.55 7.59 -7.08
CA GLN A 107 11.63 7.40 -8.20
C GLN A 107 10.25 6.91 -7.74
N THR A 108 10.17 6.09 -6.69
CA THR A 108 8.88 5.78 -6.03
C THR A 108 8.16 7.06 -5.63
N GLY A 109 8.87 8.03 -5.05
CA GLY A 109 8.31 9.34 -4.71
C GLY A 109 7.80 10.11 -5.94
N ASP A 110 8.56 10.10 -7.05
CA ASP A 110 8.13 10.73 -8.31
C ASP A 110 6.88 10.04 -8.88
N ALA A 111 6.89 8.71 -8.97
CA ALA A 111 5.78 7.92 -9.51
C ALA A 111 4.48 8.12 -8.71
N LEU A 112 4.57 8.22 -7.38
CA LEU A 112 3.40 8.49 -6.52
C LEU A 112 2.89 9.93 -6.62
N ASN A 113 3.70 10.88 -7.11
CA ASN A 113 3.33 12.29 -7.27
C ASN A 113 3.10 12.70 -8.72
N ASP A 114 3.26 11.78 -9.67
CA ASP A 114 3.01 12.01 -11.08
C ASP A 114 1.52 12.39 -11.31
N PRO A 115 1.23 13.57 -11.90
CA PRO A 115 -0.13 13.99 -12.21
C PRO A 115 -0.73 13.22 -13.40
N ASP A 116 0.10 12.67 -14.29
CA ASP A 116 -0.32 11.96 -15.49
C ASP A 116 -0.51 10.45 -15.22
N ASN A 117 -0.07 9.98 -14.06
CA ASN A 117 -0.28 8.61 -13.60
C ASN A 117 -1.63 8.47 -12.86
N GLU A 118 -2.58 7.81 -13.50
CA GLU A 118 -3.93 7.62 -12.96
C GLU A 118 -3.96 6.83 -11.65
N TRP A 119 -3.11 5.79 -11.52
CA TRP A 119 -2.98 5.02 -10.28
C TRP A 119 -2.43 5.87 -9.14
N ALA A 120 -1.50 6.77 -9.43
CA ALA A 120 -0.98 7.73 -8.47
C ALA A 120 -2.06 8.74 -8.05
N ALA A 121 -2.88 9.23 -8.99
CA ALA A 121 -4.01 10.11 -8.69
C ALA A 121 -5.07 9.42 -7.81
N ILE A 122 -5.40 8.16 -8.07
CA ILE A 122 -6.31 7.37 -7.22
C ILE A 122 -5.73 7.19 -5.82
N PHE A 123 -4.46 6.78 -5.73
CA PHE A 123 -3.76 6.65 -4.45
C PHE A 123 -3.80 7.94 -3.63
N ARG A 124 -3.41 9.07 -4.23
CA ARG A 124 -3.48 10.38 -3.56
C ARG A 124 -4.89 10.79 -3.18
N SER A 125 -5.93 10.33 -3.90
CA SER A 125 -7.33 10.60 -3.51
C SER A 125 -7.82 9.77 -2.32
N LEU A 126 -7.17 8.64 -2.03
CA LEU A 126 -7.45 7.81 -0.84
C LEU A 126 -6.69 8.31 0.39
N CYS A 127 -5.63 9.11 0.20
CA CYS A 127 -4.87 9.74 1.27
C CYS A 127 -5.32 11.21 1.45
N LEU A 128 -5.87 11.55 2.60
CA LEU A 128 -6.20 12.93 2.96
C LEU A 128 -4.94 13.80 3.11
N SER A 129 -3.89 13.23 3.70
CA SER A 129 -2.61 13.90 3.90
C SER A 129 -1.50 12.91 4.26
N PHE A 130 -0.25 13.24 3.92
CA PHE A 130 0.92 12.55 4.46
C PHE A 130 1.33 13.20 5.77
N GLN A 131 1.40 12.40 6.83
CA GLN A 131 1.74 12.84 8.19
C GLN A 131 3.25 12.76 8.44
N SER A 132 3.90 11.76 7.88
CA SER A 132 5.35 11.63 7.95
C SER A 132 5.89 10.79 6.81
N VAL A 133 7.18 10.98 6.53
CA VAL A 133 7.96 10.18 5.60
C VAL A 133 9.29 9.87 6.27
N SER A 134 9.63 8.60 6.42
CA SER A 134 10.91 8.16 6.99
C SER A 134 11.65 7.24 6.03
N ARG A 135 12.98 7.29 6.07
CA ARG A 135 13.85 6.40 5.30
C ARG A 135 14.80 5.68 6.24
N THR A 136 14.96 4.38 6.03
CA THR A 136 15.80 3.52 6.88
C THR A 136 16.63 2.60 5.99
N ARG A 137 17.87 2.33 6.41
CA ARG A 137 18.74 1.36 5.75
C ARG A 137 18.71 0.05 6.50
N ILE A 138 18.71 -1.04 5.75
CA ILE A 138 18.72 -2.42 6.23
C ILE A 138 19.83 -3.12 5.43
N SER A 139 20.81 -3.67 6.13
CA SER A 139 21.94 -4.35 5.50
C SER A 139 22.23 -5.65 6.23
N GLY A 140 22.57 -6.70 5.49
CA GLY A 140 23.09 -7.94 6.06
C GLY A 140 24.02 -8.68 5.11
N ASP A 141 24.89 -9.51 5.67
CA ASP A 141 25.80 -10.40 4.95
C ASP A 141 25.40 -11.85 5.26
N THR A 142 25.15 -12.63 4.22
CA THR A 142 24.67 -14.02 4.35
C THR A 142 25.47 -14.93 3.43
N ASN A 143 26.33 -15.79 3.98
CA ASN A 143 27.09 -16.79 3.21
C ASN A 143 27.85 -16.21 1.99
N GLY A 144 28.35 -14.96 2.09
CA GLY A 144 29.03 -14.27 1.00
C GLY A 144 28.11 -13.59 -0.03
N MET A 145 26.79 -13.71 0.13
CA MET A 145 25.81 -12.90 -0.59
C MET A 145 25.52 -11.65 0.23
N ARG A 146 25.86 -10.48 -0.34
CA ARG A 146 25.55 -9.19 0.27
C ARG A 146 24.18 -8.73 -0.20
N LEU A 147 23.30 -8.45 0.76
CA LEU A 147 21.98 -7.93 0.52
C LEU A 147 21.87 -6.56 1.19
N ALA A 148 21.63 -5.54 0.37
CA ALA A 148 21.38 -4.18 0.81
C ALA A 148 19.92 -3.84 0.49
N ALA A 149 19.29 -3.13 1.41
CA ALA A 149 17.93 -2.69 1.22
C ALA A 149 17.65 -1.37 1.93
N HIS A 150 16.87 -0.54 1.27
CA HIS A 150 16.38 0.70 1.86
C HIS A 150 14.86 0.62 1.98
N GLN A 151 14.35 1.18 3.06
CA GLN A 151 12.93 1.32 3.32
C GLN A 151 12.53 2.80 3.22
N LEU A 152 11.42 3.06 2.53
CA LEU A 152 10.65 4.30 2.58
C LEU A 152 9.31 3.99 3.23
N LYS A 153 9.06 4.57 4.40
CA LYS A 153 7.78 4.46 5.10
C LYS A 153 7.06 5.79 5.05
N VAL A 154 5.81 5.77 4.62
CA VAL A 154 4.90 6.91 4.55
C VAL A 154 3.74 6.65 5.49
N THR A 155 3.58 7.49 6.50
CA THR A 155 2.37 7.47 7.34
C THR A 155 1.36 8.44 6.72
N ALA A 156 0.20 7.95 6.30
CA ALA A 156 -0.84 8.74 5.67
C ALA A 156 -2.13 8.72 6.51
N SER A 157 -2.81 9.86 6.58
CA SER A 157 -4.21 9.91 7.01
C SER A 157 -5.08 9.50 5.83
N MET A 158 -5.92 8.48 6.02
CA MET A 158 -6.74 7.90 4.95
C MET A 158 -8.15 8.51 4.93
N VAL A 159 -8.84 8.40 3.81
CA VAL A 159 -10.28 8.69 3.75
C VAL A 159 -11.08 7.69 4.59
N ALA A 160 -12.28 8.08 5.03
CA ALA A 160 -13.16 7.17 5.77
C ALA A 160 -13.60 5.99 4.90
N GLU A 161 -13.72 4.81 5.51
CA GLU A 161 -14.19 3.63 4.81
C GLU A 161 -15.67 3.72 4.46
N PRO A 162 -16.10 3.21 3.30
CA PRO A 162 -17.51 3.11 2.97
C PRO A 162 -18.23 2.14 3.92
N LEU A 163 -19.41 2.53 4.38
CA LEU A 163 -20.21 1.71 5.29
C LEU A 163 -21.10 0.73 4.51
N ARG A 164 -21.38 -0.41 5.13
CA ARG A 164 -22.35 -1.37 4.60
C ARG A 164 -23.71 -0.73 4.42
N GLY A 165 -24.31 -0.94 3.26
CA GLY A 165 -25.66 -0.48 2.92
C GLY A 165 -25.73 0.99 2.49
N GLU A 166 -24.59 1.68 2.39
CA GLU A 166 -24.47 2.99 1.76
C GLU A 166 -23.89 2.80 0.34
N PRO A 167 -24.62 3.17 -0.72
CA PRO A 167 -24.10 3.09 -2.08
C PRO A 167 -22.83 3.93 -2.23
N LEU A 168 -21.80 3.38 -2.90
CA LEU A 168 -20.61 4.14 -3.24
C LEU A 168 -21.00 5.32 -4.14
N LYS A 169 -20.71 6.54 -3.68
CA LYS A 169 -20.94 7.75 -4.47
C LYS A 169 -20.12 7.68 -5.77
N PRO A 170 -20.73 7.91 -6.95
CA PRO A 170 -20.00 7.99 -8.20
C PRO A 170 -18.84 8.99 -8.10
N GLY A 171 -17.66 8.60 -8.58
CA GLY A 171 -16.46 9.45 -8.54
C GLY A 171 -15.77 9.55 -7.16
N SER A 172 -16.31 8.94 -6.10
CA SER A 172 -15.58 8.84 -4.83
C SER A 172 -14.25 8.09 -5.00
N PRO A 173 -13.23 8.38 -4.17
CA PRO A 173 -11.92 7.71 -4.26
C PRO A 173 -12.02 6.18 -4.33
N PHE A 174 -12.86 5.58 -3.46
CA PHE A 174 -13.05 4.14 -3.40
C PHE A 174 -13.79 3.59 -4.64
N ALA A 175 -14.79 4.31 -5.16
CA ALA A 175 -15.45 3.92 -6.40
C ALA A 175 -14.50 3.96 -7.60
N ARG A 176 -13.64 4.99 -7.69
CA ARG A 176 -12.61 5.10 -8.73
C ARG A 176 -11.59 3.98 -8.63
N PHE A 177 -11.14 3.64 -7.42
CA PHE A 177 -10.24 2.52 -7.18
C PHE A 177 -10.83 1.19 -7.67
N LEU A 178 -12.06 0.85 -7.26
CA LEU A 178 -12.69 -0.40 -7.70
C LEU A 178 -12.88 -0.45 -9.21
N ALA A 179 -13.32 0.66 -9.82
CA ALA A 179 -13.47 0.74 -11.28
C ALA A 179 -12.14 0.53 -12.01
N LYS A 180 -11.05 1.09 -11.48
CA LYS A 180 -9.71 0.95 -12.06
C LYS A 180 -9.15 -0.47 -11.90
N CYS A 181 -9.37 -1.11 -10.76
CA CYS A 181 -9.04 -2.53 -10.58
C CYS A 181 -9.82 -3.42 -11.55
N GLU A 182 -11.11 -3.13 -11.75
CA GLU A 182 -11.98 -3.88 -12.65
C GLU A 182 -11.54 -3.73 -14.12
N SER A 183 -11.08 -2.55 -14.53
CA SER A 183 -10.61 -2.30 -15.90
C SER A 183 -9.21 -2.84 -16.19
N ASP A 184 -8.26 -2.61 -15.28
CA ASP A 184 -6.84 -2.81 -15.57
C ASP A 184 -6.31 -4.15 -15.04
N LEU A 185 -6.84 -4.61 -13.89
CA LEU A 185 -6.28 -5.75 -13.15
C LEU A 185 -7.11 -7.02 -13.35
N ALA A 186 -8.43 -6.94 -13.23
CA ALA A 186 -9.32 -8.11 -13.36
C ALA A 186 -9.17 -8.89 -14.69
N PRO A 187 -8.90 -8.27 -15.86
CA PRO A 187 -8.66 -9.03 -17.09
C PRO A 187 -7.41 -9.91 -17.04
N ASN A 188 -6.42 -9.55 -16.21
CA ASN A 188 -5.12 -10.21 -16.13
C ASN A 188 -4.95 -11.06 -14.85
N ASP A 189 -5.79 -10.84 -13.84
CA ASP A 189 -5.82 -11.57 -12.58
C ASP A 189 -7.27 -11.94 -12.20
N PRO A 190 -7.72 -13.19 -12.47
CA PRO A 190 -9.05 -13.63 -12.10
C PRO A 190 -9.37 -13.49 -10.61
N SER A 191 -8.37 -13.59 -9.73
CA SER A 191 -8.58 -13.41 -8.28
C SER A 191 -9.00 -11.99 -7.94
N MET A 192 -8.63 -11.01 -8.77
CA MET A 192 -9.04 -9.62 -8.59
C MET A 192 -10.54 -9.42 -8.81
N ALA A 193 -11.13 -10.10 -9.80
CA ALA A 193 -12.58 -10.05 -10.01
C ALA A 193 -13.34 -10.60 -8.79
N GLU A 194 -12.85 -11.71 -8.20
CA GLU A 194 -13.41 -12.29 -6.98
C GLU A 194 -13.28 -11.35 -5.78
N LYS A 195 -12.11 -10.73 -5.59
CA LYS A 195 -11.88 -9.72 -4.53
C LYS A 195 -12.83 -8.53 -4.68
N ILE A 196 -13.00 -8.00 -5.89
CA ILE A 196 -13.95 -6.90 -6.17
C ILE A 196 -15.38 -7.33 -5.82
N ALA A 197 -15.80 -8.54 -6.20
CA ALA A 197 -17.13 -9.05 -5.89
C ALA A 197 -17.37 -9.16 -4.38
N LEU A 198 -16.39 -9.66 -3.62
CA LEU A 198 -16.46 -9.73 -2.16
C LEU A 198 -16.55 -8.35 -1.51
N ILE A 199 -15.75 -7.37 -1.97
CA ILE A 199 -15.83 -5.99 -1.47
C ILE A 199 -17.21 -5.40 -1.76
N ARG A 200 -17.73 -5.56 -2.98
CA ARG A 200 -19.07 -5.07 -3.34
C ARG A 200 -20.17 -5.74 -2.50
N ALA A 201 -20.05 -7.04 -2.23
CA ALA A 201 -20.98 -7.76 -1.36
C ALA A 201 -20.96 -7.23 0.08
N GLN A 202 -19.77 -6.94 0.63
CA GLN A 202 -19.61 -6.37 1.96
C GLN A 202 -20.29 -4.98 2.08
N LEU A 203 -20.24 -4.18 1.02
CA LEU A 203 -20.84 -2.84 0.99
C LEU A 203 -22.33 -2.85 0.63
N SER A 204 -22.84 -3.95 0.09
CA SER A 204 -24.22 -4.06 -0.38
C SER A 204 -25.27 -3.89 0.72
N GLY A 205 -26.47 -3.49 0.31
CA GLY A 205 -27.64 -3.31 1.16
C GLY A 205 -28.28 -1.92 0.99
N ASN A 206 -29.41 -1.71 1.66
CA ASN A 206 -30.13 -0.44 1.69
C ASN A 206 -30.33 -0.04 3.15
N ALA A 207 -29.26 0.43 3.80
CA ALA A 207 -29.36 0.89 5.18
C ALA A 207 -30.11 2.22 5.22
N SER A 208 -30.99 2.40 6.22
CA SER A 208 -31.55 3.73 6.48
C SER A 208 -30.47 4.70 6.93
N GLU A 209 -30.73 6.01 6.85
CA GLU A 209 -29.80 7.03 7.37
C GLU A 209 -29.46 6.79 8.84
N LEU A 210 -30.46 6.42 9.65
CA LEU A 210 -30.27 6.05 11.04
C LEU A 210 -29.33 4.85 11.20
N GLN A 211 -29.55 3.76 10.44
CA GLN A 211 -28.70 2.57 10.52
C GLN A 211 -27.26 2.89 10.10
N THR A 212 -27.08 3.74 9.10
CA THR A 212 -25.77 4.21 8.64
C THR A 212 -25.08 5.05 9.72
N ALA A 213 -25.79 6.00 10.34
CA ALA A 213 -25.27 6.81 11.44
C ALA A 213 -24.90 5.95 12.66
N MET A 214 -25.76 5.00 13.04
CA MET A 214 -25.49 4.09 14.15
C MET A 214 -24.25 3.25 13.90
N ARG A 215 -24.04 2.72 12.68
CA ARG A 215 -22.83 1.99 12.31
C ARG A 215 -21.59 2.89 12.33
N ARG A 216 -21.71 4.12 11.80
CA ARG A 216 -20.62 5.10 11.75
C ARG A 216 -20.10 5.43 13.15
N TYR A 217 -20.99 5.53 14.13
CA TYR A 217 -20.64 5.99 15.48
C TYR A 217 -20.61 4.89 16.54
N GLY A 218 -20.96 3.65 16.16
CA GLY A 218 -21.06 2.52 17.09
C GLY A 218 -22.18 2.70 18.13
N LEU A 219 -23.33 3.26 17.72
CA LEU A 219 -24.50 3.45 18.58
C LEU A 219 -25.39 2.20 18.59
N ILE A 220 -25.97 1.91 19.75
CA ILE A 220 -27.11 0.97 19.86
C ILE A 220 -28.45 1.73 19.77
N HIS A 221 -29.54 1.01 19.53
CA HIS A 221 -30.87 1.61 19.38
C HIS A 221 -31.28 2.44 20.59
N ASP A 222 -31.15 1.89 21.80
CA ASP A 222 -31.52 2.59 23.05
C ASP A 222 -30.77 3.92 23.23
N GLU A 223 -29.51 4.00 22.79
CA GLU A 223 -28.75 5.25 22.83
C GLU A 223 -29.22 6.24 21.77
N ALA A 224 -29.50 5.76 20.56
CA ALA A 224 -30.07 6.59 19.50
C ALA A 224 -31.45 7.15 19.92
N ASP A 225 -32.27 6.34 20.59
CA ASP A 225 -33.55 6.75 21.16
C ASP A 225 -33.35 7.80 22.26
N ALA A 226 -32.42 7.56 23.19
CA ALA A 226 -32.10 8.50 24.26
C ALA A 226 -31.54 9.83 23.76
N MET A 227 -30.86 9.83 22.60
CA MET A 227 -30.36 11.02 21.92
C MET A 227 -31.43 11.72 21.06
N LEU A 228 -32.65 11.16 20.99
CA LEU A 228 -33.75 11.66 20.15
C LEU A 228 -33.39 11.75 18.67
N ILE A 229 -32.52 10.85 18.18
CA ILE A 229 -32.13 10.76 16.76
C ILE A 229 -32.85 9.63 16.03
N THR A 230 -33.62 8.80 16.73
CA THR A 230 -34.53 7.85 16.10
C THR A 230 -35.80 8.57 15.63
N PRO A 231 -36.37 8.17 14.48
CA PRO A 231 -37.64 8.71 14.01
C PRO A 231 -38.74 8.48 15.06
N PHE A 232 -39.53 9.51 15.34
CA PHE A 232 -40.72 9.38 16.16
C PHE A 232 -41.72 8.41 15.51
N GLU A 233 -42.38 7.55 16.30
CA GLU A 233 -43.44 6.67 15.79
C GLU A 233 -44.52 7.51 15.07
N GLY A 234 -44.65 7.32 13.75
CA GLY A 234 -45.62 8.04 12.92
C GLY A 234 -45.04 9.18 12.06
N SER A 235 -43.72 9.37 12.04
CA SER A 235 -43.08 10.18 11.00
C SER A 235 -43.07 9.42 9.65
N PRO A 236 -43.46 10.05 8.51
CA PRO A 236 -43.46 9.41 7.21
C PRO A 236 -42.06 8.97 6.74
#